data_AF-A0A6L6UAZ5-F1
#
_entry.id   AF-A0A6L6UAZ5-F1
#
_cell.length_a   1.000
_cell.length_b   1.000
_cell.length_c   1.000
_cell.angle_alpha   90.00
_cell.angle_beta   90.00
_cell.angle_gamma   90.00
#
_symmetry.space_group_name_H-M   'P 1'
#
loop_
_entity.id
_entity.type
_entity.pdbx_description
1 polymer ?
#
loop_
_entity_poly.entity_id
_entity_poly.type
_entity_poly.pdbx_seq_one_letter_code
_entity_poly.pdbx_strand_id
1 'polypeptide(L)'
;MTTLFVLTIFFLGHLCVFFCFKSSIQKQKITNDYLNRKELTKNRISELENTAIDNKRLLLNKNLKQLEFISEFEMYLEDKTLEKCSLEFLQEFNKIKLEAQLSTLKATNLLSSDFRLVA
;
A
#
# COMPACT_ATOMS: atom_id res chain seq x y z
N MET A 1 18.54 66.46 -26.38
CA MET A 1 18.49 66.03 -24.96
C MET A 1 17.16 65.35 -24.60
N THR A 2 16.00 65.88 -25.02
CA THR A 2 14.67 65.34 -24.70
C THR A 2 14.33 64.00 -25.35
N THR A 3 14.72 63.76 -26.61
CA THR A 3 14.43 62.51 -27.33
C THR A 3 15.20 61.30 -26.78
N LEU A 4 16.45 61.50 -26.36
CA LEU A 4 17.28 60.47 -25.74
C LEU A 4 16.66 60.00 -24.41
N PHE A 5 16.13 60.93 -23.61
CA PHE A 5 15.47 60.67 -22.34
C PHE A 5 14.14 59.90 -22.50
N VAL A 6 13.37 60.20 -23.55
CA VAL A 6 12.13 59.46 -23.84
C VAL A 6 12.43 58.02 -24.27
N LEU A 7 13.48 57.81 -25.07
CA LEU A 7 13.92 56.46 -25.46
C LEU A 7 14.40 55.64 -24.26
N THR A 8 15.17 56.21 -23.34
CA THR A 8 15.64 55.48 -22.15
C THR A 8 14.50 55.03 -21.24
N ILE A 9 13.47 55.89 -21.04
CA ILE A 9 12.28 55.52 -20.26
C ILE A 9 11.50 54.40 -20.96
N PHE A 10 11.34 54.48 -22.27
CA PHE A 10 10.63 53.46 -23.05
C PHE A 10 11.32 52.09 -22.96
N PHE A 11 12.64 52.03 -23.13
CA PHE A 11 13.41 50.79 -22.98
C PHE A 11 13.39 50.26 -21.54
N LEU A 12 13.45 51.13 -20.54
CA LEU A 12 13.41 50.73 -19.13
C LEU A 12 12.04 50.13 -18.75
N GLY A 13 10.95 50.69 -19.29
CA GLY A 13 9.59 50.15 -19.13
C GLY A 13 9.46 48.75 -19.73
N HIS A 14 9.93 48.54 -20.96
CA HIS A 14 9.94 47.21 -21.60
C HIS A 14 10.80 46.19 -20.84
N LEU A 15 11.96 46.62 -20.32
CA LEU A 15 12.83 45.76 -19.52
C LEU A 15 12.16 45.33 -18.21
N CYS A 16 11.43 46.24 -17.56
CA CYS A 16 10.67 45.97 -16.34
C CYS A 16 9.55 44.94 -16.60
N VAL A 17 8.74 45.14 -17.65
CA VAL A 17 7.67 44.19 -18.03
C VAL A 17 8.24 42.82 -18.38
N PHE A 18 9.35 42.77 -19.13
CA PHE A 18 10.02 41.52 -19.46
C PHE A 18 10.50 40.77 -18.20
N PHE A 19 11.08 41.49 -17.23
CA PHE A 19 11.51 40.89 -15.97
C PHE A 19 10.33 40.35 -15.16
N CYS A 20 9.24 41.12 -15.03
CA CYS A 20 8.01 40.67 -14.38
C CYS A 20 7.43 39.41 -15.04
N PHE A 21 7.37 39.37 -16.37
CA PHE A 21 6.89 38.23 -17.13
C PHE A 21 7.75 36.98 -16.91
N LYS A 22 9.08 37.12 -16.98
CA LYS A 22 10.03 36.02 -16.75
C LYS A 22 9.92 35.46 -15.32
N SER A 23 9.78 36.32 -14.32
CA SER A 23 9.54 35.89 -12.93
C SER A 23 8.21 35.15 -12.76
N SER A 24 7.16 35.51 -13.51
CA SER A 24 5.87 34.80 -13.47
C SER A 24 5.98 33.37 -14.01
N ILE A 25 6.66 33.19 -15.15
CA ILE A 25 6.89 31.86 -15.75
C ILE A 25 7.68 30.95 -14.79
N GLN A 26 8.72 31.49 -14.14
CA GLN A 26 9.55 30.72 -13.22
C GLN A 26 8.74 30.24 -11.99
N LYS A 27 7.84 31.08 -11.46
CA LYS A 27 6.94 30.69 -10.37
C LYS A 27 5.99 29.58 -10.79
N GLN A 28 5.38 29.67 -11.98
CA GLN A 28 4.51 28.61 -12.50
C GLN A 28 5.23 27.27 -12.64
N LYS A 29 6.49 27.27 -13.12
CA LYS A 29 7.29 26.04 -13.24
C LYS A 29 7.53 25.37 -11.88
N ILE A 30 7.90 26.15 -10.86
CA ILE A 30 8.13 25.64 -9.51
C ILE A 30 6.85 25.05 -8.91
N THR A 31 5.71 25.72 -9.09
CA THR A 31 4.42 25.24 -8.60
C THR A 31 4.00 23.93 -9.28
N ASN A 32 4.18 23.83 -10.61
CA ASN A 32 3.88 22.61 -11.36
C ASN A 32 4.79 21.45 -10.94
N ASP A 33 6.09 21.70 -10.75
CA ASP A 33 7.04 20.68 -10.28
C ASP A 33 6.73 20.19 -8.86
N TYR A 34 6.17 21.06 -8.01
CA TYR A 34 5.72 20.69 -6.67
C TYR A 34 4.44 19.84 -6.72
N LEU A 35 3.45 20.24 -7.53
CA LEU A 35 2.19 19.50 -7.71
C LEU A 35 2.46 18.09 -8.27
N ASN A 36 3.29 17.99 -9.30
CA ASN A 36 3.65 16.70 -9.90
C ASN A 36 4.38 15.79 -8.90
N ARG A 37 5.29 16.34 -8.08
CA ARG A 37 5.92 15.57 -6.99
C ARG A 37 4.94 15.10 -5.94
N LYS A 38 3.94 15.91 -5.58
CA LYS A 38 2.90 15.55 -4.62
C LYS A 38 2.02 14.43 -5.17
N GLU A 39 1.66 14.49 -6.44
CA GLU A 39 0.88 13.47 -7.14
C GLU A 39 1.65 12.16 -7.29
N LEU A 40 2.93 12.21 -7.68
CA LEU A 40 3.79 11.02 -7.75
C LEU A 40 3.94 10.33 -6.38
N THR A 41 4.10 11.12 -5.31
CA THR A 41 4.19 10.58 -3.95
C THR A 41 2.88 9.92 -3.52
N LYS A 42 1.73 10.54 -3.84
CA LYS A 42 0.41 9.97 -3.56
C LYS A 42 0.20 8.64 -4.29
N ASN A 43 0.56 8.57 -5.57
CA ASN A 43 0.42 7.36 -6.38
C ASN A 43 1.29 6.21 -5.82
N ARG A 44 2.55 6.51 -5.45
CA ARG A 44 3.44 5.53 -4.82
C ARG A 44 2.92 4.99 -3.48
N ILE A 45 2.34 5.86 -2.65
CA ILE A 45 1.72 5.44 -1.38
C ILE A 45 0.56 4.50 -1.65
N SER A 46 -0.33 4.83 -2.60
CA SER A 46 -1.47 3.98 -2.94
C SER A 46 -1.05 2.62 -3.50
N GLU A 47 0.03 2.57 -4.29
CA GLU A 47 0.56 1.33 -4.85
C GLU A 47 1.17 0.44 -3.76
N LEU A 48 1.86 1.05 -2.78
CA LEU A 48 2.41 0.35 -1.62
C LEU A 48 1.30 -0.20 -0.71
N GLU A 49 0.22 0.56 -0.50
CA GLU A 49 -0.95 0.12 0.28
C GLU A 49 -1.64 -1.06 -0.40
N ASN A 50 -1.86 -0.99 -1.73
CA ASN A 50 -2.47 -2.07 -2.49
C ASN A 50 -1.65 -3.36 -2.42
N THR A 51 -0.33 -3.27 -2.64
CA THR A 51 0.56 -4.45 -2.54
C THR A 51 0.62 -5.03 -1.12
N ALA A 52 0.54 -4.20 -0.09
CA ALA A 52 0.46 -4.67 1.30
C ALA A 52 -0.86 -5.44 1.56
N ILE A 53 -1.99 -4.93 1.06
CA ILE A 53 -3.30 -5.60 1.15
C ILE A 53 -3.27 -6.94 0.40
N ASP A 54 -2.70 -6.97 -0.81
CA ASP A 54 -2.60 -8.19 -1.61
C ASP A 54 -1.74 -9.26 -0.94
N ASN A 55 -0.62 -8.87 -0.32
CA ASN A 55 0.22 -9.77 0.47
C ASN A 55 -0.53 -10.35 1.69
N LYS A 56 -1.33 -9.53 2.39
CA LYS A 56 -2.16 -9.99 3.51
C LYS A 56 -3.25 -10.97 3.05
N ARG A 57 -3.91 -10.71 1.92
CA ARG A 57 -4.89 -11.62 1.30
C ARG A 57 -4.25 -12.94 0.88
N LEU A 58 -3.06 -12.89 0.28
CA LEU A 58 -2.31 -14.07 -0.12
C LEU A 58 -1.94 -14.93 1.11
N LEU A 59 -1.50 -14.31 2.20
CA LEU A 59 -1.20 -14.99 3.45
C LEU A 59 -2.44 -15.68 4.03
N LEU A 60 -3.57 -14.96 4.11
CA LEU A 60 -4.83 -15.53 4.59
C LEU A 60 -5.27 -16.72 3.73
N ASN A 61 -5.18 -16.60 2.41
CA ASN A 61 -5.53 -17.69 1.50
C ASN A 61 -4.66 -18.94 1.72
N LYS A 62 -3.35 -18.77 1.94
CA LYS A 62 -2.45 -19.89 2.28
C LYS A 62 -2.87 -20.56 3.59
N ASN A 63 -3.19 -19.77 4.62
CA ASN A 63 -3.61 -20.29 5.91
C ASN A 63 -4.95 -21.05 5.81
N LEU A 64 -5.91 -20.55 5.02
CA LEU A 64 -7.18 -21.24 4.78
C LEU A 64 -6.99 -22.57 4.06
N LYS A 65 -6.12 -22.63 3.04
CA LYS A 65 -5.76 -23.90 2.39
C LYS A 65 -5.13 -24.91 3.35
N GLN A 66 -4.30 -24.43 4.28
CA GLN A 66 -3.73 -25.29 5.30
C GLN A 66 -4.82 -25.86 6.23
N LEU A 67 -5.80 -25.05 6.62
CA LEU A 67 -6.94 -25.53 7.42
C LEU A 67 -7.83 -26.51 6.66
N GLU A 68 -8.06 -26.28 5.36
CA GLU A 68 -8.77 -27.21 4.48
C GLU A 68 -8.08 -28.59 4.47
N PHE A 69 -6.76 -28.61 4.24
CA PHE A 69 -5.97 -29.85 4.30
C PHE A 69 -6.07 -30.53 5.67
N ILE A 70 -5.95 -29.77 6.77
CA ILE A 70 -6.08 -30.31 8.13
C ILE A 70 -7.47 -30.92 8.34
N SER A 71 -8.52 -30.28 7.82
CA SER A 71 -9.89 -30.78 7.91
C SER A 71 -10.10 -32.08 7.12
N GLU A 72 -9.57 -32.15 5.89
CA GLU A 72 -9.61 -33.38 5.08
C GLU A 72 -8.84 -34.51 5.75
N PHE A 73 -7.69 -34.19 6.33
CA PHE A 73 -6.86 -35.16 7.03
C PHE A 73 -7.53 -35.66 8.32
N GLU A 74 -8.19 -34.78 9.07
CA GLU A 74 -8.98 -35.17 10.25
C GLU A 74 -10.10 -36.14 9.88
N MET A 75 -10.85 -35.84 8.82
CA MET A 75 -11.89 -36.75 8.29
C MET A 75 -11.30 -38.10 7.88
N TYR A 76 -10.13 -38.11 7.22
CA TYR A 76 -9.43 -39.36 6.90
C TYR A 76 -9.07 -40.18 8.15
N LEU A 77 -8.61 -39.52 9.22
CA LEU A 77 -8.26 -40.17 10.48
C LEU A 77 -9.49 -40.76 11.19
N GLU A 78 -10.63 -40.07 11.14
CA GLU A 78 -11.90 -40.56 11.65
C GLU A 78 -12.34 -41.84 10.92
N ASP A 79 -12.27 -41.85 9.59
CA ASP A 79 -12.66 -43.00 8.75
C ASP A 79 -11.71 -44.21 8.89
N LYS A 80 -10.43 -43.97 9.17
CA LYS A 80 -9.35 -44.98 9.09
C LYS A 80 -8.81 -45.41 10.44
N THR A 81 -9.62 -45.37 11.50
CA THR A 81 -9.31 -45.81 12.88
C THR A 81 -8.42 -44.84 13.69
N LEU A 82 -9.06 -43.81 14.25
CA LEU A 82 -8.56 -42.98 15.35
C LEU A 82 -7.91 -43.80 16.49
N GLU A 83 -8.42 -45.02 16.74
CA GLU A 83 -7.91 -45.96 17.76
C GLU A 83 -6.53 -46.58 17.43
N LYS A 84 -6.07 -46.51 16.17
CA LYS A 84 -4.75 -47.02 15.75
C LYS A 84 -3.67 -45.94 15.74
N CYS A 85 -4.05 -44.67 15.89
CA CYS A 85 -3.12 -43.58 16.02
C CYS A 85 -2.50 -43.58 17.42
N SER A 86 -1.19 -43.37 17.52
CA SER A 86 -0.56 -43.21 18.82
C SER A 86 -1.03 -41.91 19.48
N LEU A 87 -1.03 -41.89 20.82
CA LEU A 87 -1.41 -40.70 21.57
C LEU A 87 -0.51 -39.51 21.23
N GLU A 88 0.79 -39.75 21.06
CA GLU A 88 1.77 -38.72 20.72
C GLU A 88 1.45 -38.08 19.36
N PHE A 89 1.06 -38.90 18.37
CA PHE A 89 0.64 -38.40 17.07
C PHE A 89 -0.59 -37.50 17.18
N LEU A 90 -1.61 -37.92 17.95
CA LEU A 90 -2.82 -37.14 18.14
C LEU A 90 -2.55 -35.82 18.86
N GLN A 91 -1.64 -35.82 19.83
CA GLN A 91 -1.22 -34.60 20.53
C GLN A 91 -0.54 -33.61 19.57
N GLU A 92 0.41 -34.07 18.77
CA GLU A 92 1.11 -33.18 17.84
C GLU A 92 0.23 -32.73 16.68
N PHE A 93 -0.67 -33.59 16.21
CA PHE A 93 -1.67 -33.18 15.23
C PHE A 93 -2.57 -32.06 15.78
N ASN A 94 -3.09 -32.22 17.01
CA ASN A 94 -3.91 -31.20 17.66
C ASN A 94 -3.15 -29.87 17.86
N LYS A 95 -1.86 -29.94 18.19
CA LYS A 95 -0.99 -28.76 18.28
C LYS A 95 -0.87 -28.05 16.94
N ILE A 96 -0.58 -28.77 15.86
CA ILE A 96 -0.48 -28.22 14.50
C ILE A 96 -1.82 -27.58 14.09
N LYS A 97 -2.94 -28.24 14.38
CA LYS A 97 -4.29 -27.72 14.14
C LYS A 97 -4.52 -26.39 14.87
N LEU A 98 -4.20 -26.33 16.17
CA LEU A 98 -4.31 -25.10 16.96
C LEU A 98 -3.42 -23.98 16.42
N GLU A 99 -2.17 -24.28 16.06
CA GLU A 99 -1.25 -23.29 15.50
C GLU A 99 -1.76 -22.74 14.15
N ALA A 100 -2.29 -23.59 13.27
CA ALA A 100 -2.88 -23.18 12.01
C ALA A 100 -4.14 -22.30 12.21
N GLN A 101 -5.00 -22.66 13.16
CA GLN A 101 -6.19 -21.87 13.52
C GLN A 101 -5.79 -20.48 14.06
N LEU A 102 -4.81 -20.42 14.96
CA LEU A 102 -4.30 -19.17 15.51
C LEU A 102 -3.64 -18.30 14.43
N SER A 103 -2.86 -18.89 13.53
CA SER A 103 -2.25 -18.20 12.40
C SER A 103 -3.30 -17.59 11.48
N THR A 104 -4.35 -18.36 11.17
CA THR A 104 -5.49 -17.89 10.37
C THR A 104 -6.20 -16.74 11.06
N LEU A 105 -6.53 -16.87 12.34
CA LEU A 105 -7.19 -15.82 13.11
C LEU A 105 -6.38 -14.52 13.14
N LYS A 106 -5.05 -14.62 13.33
CA LYS A 106 -4.15 -13.47 13.26
C LYS A 106 -4.17 -12.80 11.88
N ALA A 107 -4.11 -13.59 10.81
CA ALA A 107 -4.18 -13.08 9.44
C ALA A 107 -5.52 -12.38 9.15
N THR A 108 -6.63 -12.97 9.60
CA THR A 108 -7.97 -12.36 9.47
C THR A 108 -8.07 -11.04 10.24
N ASN A 109 -7.53 -10.99 11.47
CA ASN A 109 -7.52 -9.76 12.27
C ASN A 109 -6.69 -8.64 11.63
N LEU A 110 -5.55 -8.98 11.02
CA LEU A 110 -4.72 -8.01 10.28
C LEU A 110 -5.44 -7.46 9.05
N LEU A 111 -6.31 -8.26 8.42
CA LEU A 111 -7.12 -7.80 7.30
C LEU A 111 -8.28 -6.92 7.79
N SER A 112 -8.95 -7.32 8.87
CA SER A 112 -10.13 -6.62 9.40
C SER A 112 -9.81 -5.28 10.07
N SER A 113 -8.62 -5.13 10.67
CA SER A 113 -8.15 -3.86 11.20
C SER A 113 -7.98 -2.80 10.11
N ASP A 114 -7.57 -3.19 8.91
CA ASP A 114 -7.44 -2.27 7.77
C ASP A 114 -8.82 -1.80 7.28
N PHE A 115 -9.82 -2.68 7.26
CA PHE A 115 -11.19 -2.31 6.87
C PHE A 115 -11.81 -1.28 7.83
N ARG A 116 -11.43 -1.27 9.11
CA ARG A 116 -11.92 -0.27 10.09
C ARG A 116 -11.27 1.10 9.96
N LEU A 117 -10.15 1.22 9.26
CA LEU A 117 -9.48 2.51 9.00
C LEU A 117 -9.98 3.20 7.73
N VAL A 118 -10.71 2.49 6.89
CA VAL A 118 -11.23 2.97 5.59
C VAL A 118 -12.73 3.33 5.65
N ALA A 119 -13.45 2.89 6.69
CA ALA A 119 -14.87 3.19 6.94
C ALA A 119 -15.05 4.42 7.83
#